data_AF-A0A8S3DQD0-F1
#
_entry.id   AF-A0A8S3DQD0-F1
#
_cell.length_a   1.000
_cell.length_b   1.000
_cell.length_c   1.000
_cell.angle_alpha   90.00
_cell.angle_beta   90.00
_cell.angle_gamma   90.00
#
_symmetry.space_group_name_H-M   'P 1'
#
loop_
_entity.id
_entity.type
_entity.pdbx_description
1 polymer ?
#
loop_
_entity_poly.entity_id
_entity_poly.type
_entity_poly.pdbx_seq_one_letter_code
_entity_poly.pdbx_strand_id
1 'polypeptide(L)' 'MYSKLIAAFFLILSIHLTFEQDTGNNPGSYEIREHSLNRPYPSVFSTANSYWHLTGNTLVTDRHIRLTSDSQSKAGGLW' A
#
# COMPACT_ATOMS: atom_id res chain seq x y z
N MET A 1 25.27 -27.97 23.75
CA MET A 1 24.86 -27.70 22.34
C MET A 1 23.40 -27.25 22.24
N TYR A 2 22.45 -27.94 22.87
CA TYR A 2 21.00 -27.62 22.82
C TYR A 2 20.59 -26.28 23.44
N SER A 3 21.28 -25.81 24.49
CA SER A 3 20.97 -24.52 25.15
C SER A 3 21.04 -23.32 24.19
N LYS A 4 21.98 -23.31 23.23
CA LYS A 4 22.09 -22.24 22.24
C LYS A 4 20.96 -22.27 21.20
N LEU A 5 20.52 -23.48 20.82
CA LEU A 5 19.40 -23.67 19.89
C LEU A 5 18.07 -23.23 20.51
N ILE A 6 17.86 -23.54 21.79
CA ILE A 6 16.68 -23.10 22.54
C ILE A 6 16.65 -21.56 22.62
N ALA A 7 17.78 -20.93 22.97
CA ALA A 7 17.87 -19.47 23.00
C ALA A 7 17.62 -18.83 21.63
N ALA A 8 18.16 -19.40 20.55
CA ALA A 8 17.92 -18.91 19.19
C ALA A 8 16.44 -19.02 18.77
N PHE A 9 15.76 -20.12 19.14
CA PHE A 9 14.34 -20.27 18.90
C PHE A 9 13.50 -19.21 19.63
N PHE A 10 13.79 -18.95 20.91
CA PHE A 10 13.12 -17.88 21.66
C PHE A 10 13.40 -16.49 21.09
N LEU A 11 14.61 -16.25 20.56
CA LEU A 11 14.97 -14.99 19.91
C LEU A 11 14.22 -14.81 18.59
N ILE A 12 14.10 -15.85 17.77
CA ILE A 12 13.31 -15.81 16.53
C ILE A 12 11.82 -15.66 16.83
N LEU A 13 11.30 -16.38 17.82
CA LEU A 13 9.91 -16.30 18.26
C LEU A 13 9.58 -14.90 18.79
N SER A 14 10.45 -14.31 19.60
CA SER A 14 10.24 -12.93 20.10
C SER A 14 10.24 -11.91 18.97
N ILE A 15 11.12 -12.03 17.97
CA ILE A 15 11.09 -11.17 16.77
C ILE A 15 9.76 -11.29 16.02
N HIS A 16 9.25 -12.51 15.83
CA HIS A 16 7.97 -12.73 15.17
C HIS A 16 6.77 -12.20 15.98
N LEU A 17 6.83 -12.29 17.32
CA LEU A 17 5.78 -11.78 18.20
C LEU A 17 5.79 -10.24 18.29
N THR A 18 6.92 -9.59 18.01
CA THR A 18 7.05 -8.12 17.98
C THR A 18 6.79 -7.49 16.62
N PHE A 19 6.40 -8.28 15.61
CA PHE A 19 6.01 -7.72 14.32
C PHE A 19 4.65 -7.02 14.49
N GLU A 20 4.68 -5.76 14.91
CA GLU A 20 3.53 -4.87 14.82
C GLU A 20 3.25 -4.62 13.34
N GLN A 21 2.23 -5.30 12.85
CA GLN A 21 1.57 -4.89 11.63
C GLN A 21 0.85 -3.58 11.97
N ASP A 22 1.24 -2.47 11.33
CA ASP A 22 0.46 -1.24 11.38
C ASP A 22 -0.93 -1.56 10.82
N THR A 23 -1.89 -1.75 11.73
CA THR A 23 -3.26 -2.13 11.41
C THR A 23 -4.11 -0.92 11.02
N GLY A 24 -3.50 0.27 10.87
CA GLY A 24 -4.21 1.53 10.61
C GLY A 24 -4.99 2.03 11.82
N ASN A 25 -4.87 1.37 12.98
CA ASN A 25 -5.59 1.68 14.21
C ASN A 25 -4.76 2.55 15.17
N ASN A 26 -4.00 3.50 14.64
CA ASN A 26 -3.44 4.57 15.47
C ASN A 26 -4.59 5.53 15.76
N PRO A 27 -4.95 5.83 17.02
CA PRO A 27 -6.16 6.62 17.33
C PRO A 27 -6.17 8.07 16.78
N GLY A 28 -5.08 8.52 16.16
CA GLY A 28 -4.99 9.76 15.39
C GLY A 28 -4.90 9.60 13.86
N SER A 29 -4.78 8.38 13.33
CA SER A 29 -4.74 8.11 11.89
C SER A 29 -6.14 7.75 11.38
N TYR A 30 -6.83 8.69 10.77
CA TYR A 30 -8.13 8.46 10.11
C TYR A 30 -7.94 7.95 8.67
N GLU A 31 -6.96 7.08 8.42
CA GLU A 31 -6.72 6.54 7.07
C GLU A 31 -7.79 5.52 6.69
N ILE A 32 -8.83 5.99 6.02
CA ILE A 32 -9.84 5.12 5.43
C ILE A 32 -9.26 4.51 4.15
N ARG A 33 -9.07 3.19 4.13
CA ARG A 33 -8.43 2.44 3.04
C ARG A 33 -9.14 2.62 1.70
N GLU A 34 -10.47 2.70 1.70
CA GLU A 34 -11.28 2.88 0.50
C GLU A 34 -11.19 4.30 -0.10
N HIS A 35 -10.74 5.30 0.66
CA HIS A 35 -10.56 6.68 0.20
C HIS A 35 -9.09 7.09 0.11
N SER A 36 -8.17 6.15 0.32
CA SER A 36 -6.73 6.38 0.28
C SER A 36 -6.09 5.52 -0.80
N LEU A 37 -5.15 6.11 -1.54
CA LEU A 37 -4.36 5.42 -2.55
C LEU A 37 -2.91 5.30 -2.10
N ASN A 38 -2.55 4.12 -1.59
CA ASN A 38 -1.20 3.78 -1.23
C ASN A 38 -0.59 2.80 -2.23
N ARG A 39 0.74 2.88 -2.39
CA ARG A 39 1.50 1.91 -3.19
C ARG A 39 1.34 0.51 -2.58
N PRO A 40 1.25 -0.56 -3.39
CA PRO A 40 1.47 -0.63 -4.85
C PRO A 40 0.22 -0.37 -5.73
N TYR A 41 -0.72 0.47 -5.28
CA TYR A 41 -1.99 0.80 -5.98
C TYR A 41 -2.79 -0.43 -6.48
N PRO A 42 -2.88 -1.53 -5.71
CA PRO A 42 -3.44 -2.80 -6.19
C PRO A 42 -4.93 -2.69 -6.55
N SER A 43 -5.66 -1.79 -5.91
CA SER A 43 -7.08 -1.55 -6.19
C SER A 43 -7.29 -0.99 -7.60
N VAL A 44 -6.33 -0.24 -8.15
CA VAL A 44 -6.48 0.40 -9.46
C VAL A 44 -6.32 -0.59 -10.63
N PHE A 45 -5.57 -1.66 -10.41
CA PHE A 45 -5.32 -2.68 -11.43
C PHE A 45 -6.37 -3.81 -11.46
N SER A 46 -7.31 -3.83 -10.51
CA SER A 46 -8.36 -4.85 -10.42
C SER A 46 -9.67 -4.36 -11.00
N THR A 47 -10.07 -4.89 -12.15
CA THR A 47 -11.31 -4.53 -12.86
C THR A 47 -12.59 -4.83 -12.05
N ALA A 48 -12.53 -5.73 -11.06
CA ALA A 48 -13.70 -6.22 -10.35
C ALA A 48 -14.02 -5.47 -9.05
N ASN A 49 -13.07 -4.77 -8.44
CA ASN A 49 -13.23 -4.12 -7.12
C ASN A 49 -12.29 -2.91 -6.96
N SER A 50 -12.24 -2.04 -7.98
CA SER A 50 -11.53 -0.77 -7.85
C SER A 50 -12.42 0.25 -7.16
N TYR A 51 -11.97 0.82 -6.04
CA TYR A 51 -12.59 2.01 -5.45
C TYR A 51 -12.40 3.26 -6.31
N TRP A 52 -11.59 3.16 -7.37
CA TRP A 52 -11.05 4.29 -8.10
C TRP A 52 -11.34 4.14 -9.59
N HIS A 53 -11.84 5.19 -10.21
CA HIS A 53 -12.06 5.25 -11.65
C HIS A 53 -11.07 6.24 -12.27
N LEU A 54 -10.23 5.74 -13.17
CA LEU A 54 -9.28 6.53 -13.96
C LEU A 54 -9.96 7.05 -15.24
N THR A 55 -9.65 8.28 -15.64
CA THR A 55 -10.08 8.82 -16.94
C THR A 55 -9.00 9.66 -17.62
N GLY A 56 -9.19 9.92 -18.91
CA GLY A 56 -8.36 10.81 -19.70
C GLY A 56 -6.95 10.25 -19.91
N ASN A 57 -5.94 11.08 -19.64
CA ASN A 57 -4.51 10.76 -19.84
C ASN A 57 -3.82 10.18 -18.60
N THR A 58 -4.59 9.76 -17.59
CA THR A 58 -4.03 9.22 -16.34
C THR A 58 -3.28 7.91 -16.59
N LEU A 59 -2.06 7.83 -16.07
CA LEU A 59 -1.18 6.65 -16.11
C LEU A 59 -0.93 6.17 -14.69
N VAL A 60 -1.00 4.85 -14.48
CA VAL A 60 -0.62 4.22 -13.21
C VAL A 60 0.63 3.39 -13.41
N THR A 61 1.59 3.58 -12.52
CA THR A 61 2.83 2.79 -12.45
C THR A 61 2.96 2.21 -11.04
N ASP A 62 3.89 1.28 -10.87
CA ASP A 62 4.30 0.78 -9.55
C ASP A 62 4.80 1.89 -8.60
N ARG A 63 5.31 2.99 -9.17
CA ARG A 63 5.94 4.08 -8.42
C ARG A 63 5.02 5.26 -8.13
N HIS A 64 4.12 5.58 -9.05
CA HIS A 64 3.25 6.76 -8.95
C HIS A 64 2.04 6.67 -9.89
N ILE A 65 1.03 7.49 -9.61
CA ILE A 65 -0.06 7.82 -10.52
C ILE A 65 0.24 9.20 -11.14
N ARG A 66 0.22 9.29 -12.47
CA ARG A 66 0.43 10.54 -13.21
C ARG A 66 -0.85 10.91 -13.94
N LEU A 67 -1.47 12.03 -13.59
CA LEU A 67 -2.70 12.51 -14.26
C LEU A 67 -2.43 12.96 -15.70
N THR A 68 -1.33 13.67 -15.94
CA THR A 68 -0.97 14.20 -17.27
C THR A 68 0.53 14.07 -17.55
N SER A 69 0.88 13.88 -18.82
CA SER A 69 2.28 13.98 -19.26
C SER A 69 2.72 15.44 -19.36
N ASP A 70 4.04 15.65 -19.39
CA ASP A 70 4.64 16.95 -19.72
C ASP A 70 4.48 17.24 -21.22
N SER A 71 3.24 17.51 -21.62
CA SER A 71 2.82 17.79 -22.98
C SER A 71 1.55 18.62 -22.92
N GLN A 72 1.40 19.53 -23.88
CA GLN A 72 0.25 20.43 -23.91
C GLN A 72 -1.06 19.69 -24.16
N SER A 73 -2.16 20.28 -23.70
CA SER A 73 -3.53 19.80 -23.93
C SER A 73 -3.80 18.36 -23.48
N LYS A 74 -3.26 17.98 -22.31
CA LYS A 74 -3.57 16.71 -21.64
C LYS A 74 -4.50 16.95 -20.46
N ALA A 75 -5.49 16.08 -20.32
CA ALA A 75 -6.43 16.09 -19.21
C ALA A 75 -6.56 14.67 -18.66
N GLY A 76 -6.41 14.53 -17.34
CA GLY A 76 -6.57 13.24 -16.65
C GLY A 76 -7.31 13.45 -15.35
N GLY A 77 -8.02 12.41 -14.92
CA GLY A 77 -8.79 12.43 -13.69
C GLY A 77 -8.76 11.08 -13.00
N LEU A 78 -9.12 11.12 -11.72
CA LEU A 78 -9.23 10.00 -10.81
C LEU A 78 -10.24 10.37 -9.72
N TRP A 79 -11.20 9.50 -9.43
CA TRP A 79 -12.17 9.65 -8.34
C TRP A 79 -12.54 8.29 -7.76
#